data_AF-A0A2V7KTF6-F1
#
_entry.id   AF-A0A2V7KTF6-F1
#
_cell.length_a   1.000
_cell.length_b   1.000
_cell.length_c   1.000
_cell.angle_alpha   90.00
_cell.angle_beta   90.00
_cell.angle_gamma   90.00
#
_symmetry.space_group_name_H-M   'P 1'
#
loop_
_entity.id
_entity.type
_entity.pdbx_description
1 polymer ?
#
loop_
_entity_poly.entity_id
_entity_poly.type
_entity_poly.pdbx_seq_one_letter_code
_entity_poly.pdbx_strand_id
1 'polypeptide(L)'
;MRRLSLLCLALLSSTALSAQTPYRTPPQVIVDILDAPPLPVASLSPDRQWLLLLEQRSMPTIAELAAPMLRLAGNRINPRTAGPQLPGGITGLALKRVADGTERRVNVPTPAALSYVIWSPDSRNVAFVQTRDSGLVLWVADAATGQTRALTGANLNATNGPPCQWMPSSTSLLCEFIPEARGPAPVAPQT
;
A
#
# COMPACT_ATOMS: atom_id res chain seq x y z
N MET A 1 40.44 6.20 -61.46
CA MET A 1 40.45 7.09 -60.28
C MET A 1 39.03 7.23 -59.73
N ARG A 2 38.52 6.23 -59.02
CA ARG A 2 37.13 6.22 -58.49
C ARG A 2 36.95 5.28 -57.29
N ARG A 3 38.02 5.07 -56.51
CA ARG A 3 38.04 4.22 -55.32
C ARG A 3 38.61 4.89 -54.07
N LEU A 4 38.88 6.20 -54.14
CA LEU A 4 39.43 6.97 -53.00
C LEU A 4 38.40 7.85 -52.28
N SER A 5 37.15 7.88 -52.71
CA SER A 5 36.11 8.75 -52.12
C SER A 5 35.20 8.05 -51.09
N LEU A 6 35.34 6.73 -50.93
CA LEU A 6 34.52 5.96 -49.96
C LEU A 6 35.21 5.75 -48.61
N LEU A 7 36.49 6.10 -48.48
CA LEU A 7 37.22 5.92 -47.21
C LEU A 7 36.98 7.07 -46.21
N CYS A 8 36.62 8.28 -46.66
CA CYS A 8 36.37 9.41 -45.75
C CYS A 8 34.99 9.40 -45.09
N LEU A 9 34.00 8.67 -45.61
CA LEU A 9 32.65 8.67 -45.03
C LEU A 9 32.45 7.61 -43.92
N ALA A 10 33.37 6.67 -43.79
CA ALA A 10 33.34 5.64 -42.73
C ALA A 10 34.03 6.09 -41.43
N LEU A 11 34.76 7.22 -41.43
CA LEU A 11 35.46 7.75 -40.25
C LEU A 11 34.64 8.75 -39.42
N LEU A 12 33.40 9.06 -39.82
CA LEU A 12 32.54 10.02 -39.11
C LEU A 12 31.40 9.37 -38.30
N SER A 13 31.33 8.04 -38.21
CA SER A 13 30.19 7.34 -37.58
C SER A 13 30.47 6.82 -36.16
N SER A 14 31.63 7.11 -35.58
CA SER A 14 32.02 6.61 -34.25
C SER A 14 32.14 7.72 -33.21
N THR A 15 31.23 8.69 -33.22
CA THR A 15 30.87 9.36 -31.97
C THR A 15 29.95 8.41 -31.20
N ALA A 16 30.56 7.50 -30.45
CA ALA A 16 29.85 6.77 -29.41
C ALA A 16 29.17 7.83 -28.52
N LEU A 17 27.85 7.91 -28.61
CA LEU A 17 27.01 8.81 -27.85
C LEU A 17 27.02 8.32 -26.38
N SER A 18 28.11 8.56 -25.65
CA SER A 18 28.20 8.29 -24.21
C SER A 18 27.45 9.37 -23.42
N ALA A 19 26.14 9.50 -23.69
CA ALA A 19 25.26 10.45 -23.02
C ALA A 19 24.46 9.82 -21.86
N GLN A 20 24.72 8.55 -21.52
CA GLN A 20 24.05 7.87 -20.41
C GLN A 20 25.08 7.45 -19.37
N THR A 21 25.28 8.32 -18.38
CA THR A 21 25.94 7.92 -17.13
C THR A 21 25.15 6.74 -16.55
N PRO A 22 25.79 5.60 -16.25
CA PRO A 22 25.08 4.48 -15.62
C PRO A 22 24.51 4.91 -14.27
N TYR A 23 23.40 4.27 -13.87
CA TYR A 23 22.77 4.53 -12.57
C TYR A 23 23.81 4.40 -11.46
N ARG A 24 23.97 5.48 -10.67
CA ARG A 24 24.90 5.50 -9.55
C ARG A 24 24.13 5.26 -8.27
N THR A 25 24.52 4.21 -7.55
CA THR A 25 24.04 3.99 -6.18
C THR A 25 24.73 5.00 -5.26
N PRO A 26 23.99 5.65 -4.35
CA PRO A 26 24.61 6.50 -3.35
C PRO A 26 25.51 5.67 -2.40
N PRO A 27 26.43 6.31 -1.66
CA PRO A 27 27.22 5.63 -0.63
C PRO A 27 26.32 4.87 0.36
N GLN A 28 26.79 3.71 0.86
CA GLN A 28 25.97 2.80 1.66
C GLN A 28 25.33 3.48 2.88
N VAL A 29 26.04 4.40 3.55
CA VAL A 29 25.48 5.17 4.68
C VAL A 29 24.19 5.93 4.33
N ILE A 30 24.06 6.42 3.10
CA ILE A 30 22.84 7.10 2.64
C ILE A 30 21.74 6.07 2.38
N VAL A 31 22.09 4.92 1.78
CA VAL A 31 21.14 3.81 1.58
C VAL A 31 20.58 3.36 2.93
N ASP A 32 21.44 3.13 3.92
CA ASP A 32 21.05 2.66 5.25
C ASP A 32 20.12 3.65 5.95
N ILE A 33 20.36 4.96 5.82
CA ILE A 33 19.48 6.01 6.38
C ILE A 33 18.11 6.00 5.71
N LEU A 34 18.05 5.82 4.39
CA LEU A 34 16.81 5.82 3.62
C LEU A 34 15.98 4.53 3.82
N ASP A 35 16.67 3.40 3.98
CA ASP A 35 16.07 2.07 4.16
C ASP A 35 15.78 1.75 5.63
N ALA A 36 16.25 2.57 6.57
CA ALA A 36 15.98 2.40 7.99
C ALA A 36 14.46 2.31 8.26
N PRO A 37 13.98 1.28 8.98
CA PRO A 37 12.57 1.18 9.32
C PRO A 37 12.11 2.40 10.13
N PRO A 38 11.01 3.08 9.74
CA PRO A 38 10.46 4.15 10.55
C PRO A 38 9.95 3.61 11.88
N LEU A 39 9.87 4.49 12.88
CA LEU A 39 9.21 4.15 14.13
C LEU A 39 7.75 3.76 13.86
N PRO A 40 7.25 2.68 14.48
CA PRO A 40 5.87 2.28 14.28
C PRO A 40 4.94 3.35 14.85
N VAL A 41 3.80 3.55 14.20
CA VAL A 41 2.74 4.41 14.72
C VAL A 41 2.01 3.64 15.81
N ALA A 42 1.76 4.26 16.97
CA ALA A 42 1.01 3.65 18.05
C ALA A 42 -0.47 4.08 18.02
N SER A 43 -1.37 3.12 18.21
CA SER A 43 -2.81 3.34 18.37
C SER A 43 -3.29 2.67 19.66
N LEU A 44 -3.76 3.46 20.61
CA LEU A 44 -4.25 2.96 21.90
C LEU A 44 -5.67 2.40 21.76
N SER A 45 -5.93 1.24 22.36
CA SER A 45 -7.26 0.66 22.43
C SER A 45 -8.21 1.53 23.27
N PRO A 46 -9.54 1.51 23.01
CA PRO A 46 -10.52 2.29 23.78
C PRO A 46 -10.43 2.11 25.31
N ASP A 47 -10.26 0.87 25.77
CA ASP A 47 -10.04 0.49 27.18
C ASP A 47 -8.62 0.75 27.71
N ARG A 48 -7.73 1.28 26.87
CA ARG A 48 -6.35 1.64 27.16
C ARG A 48 -5.45 0.49 27.63
N GLN A 49 -5.84 -0.75 27.36
CA GLN A 49 -5.06 -1.93 27.75
C GLN A 49 -4.00 -2.33 26.72
N TRP A 50 -4.18 -1.93 25.46
CA TRP A 50 -3.32 -2.32 24.34
C TRP A 50 -2.85 -1.11 23.55
N LEU A 51 -1.57 -1.11 23.20
CA LEU A 51 -1.01 -0.33 22.11
C LEU A 51 -0.91 -1.22 20.88
N LEU A 52 -1.65 -0.89 19.85
CA LEU A 52 -1.42 -1.42 18.51
C LEU A 52 -0.28 -0.64 17.87
N LEU A 53 0.79 -1.32 17.50
CA LEU A 53 1.94 -0.78 16.80
C LEU A 53 1.80 -1.12 15.32
N LEU A 54 1.72 -0.08 14.50
CA LEU A 54 1.57 -0.16 13.05
C LEU A 54 2.96 0.00 12.45
N GLU A 55 3.56 -1.12 12.07
CA GLU A 55 4.85 -1.15 11.40
C GLU A 55 4.67 -0.67 9.96
N GLN A 56 5.45 0.32 9.56
CA GLN A 56 5.34 0.93 8.23
C GLN A 56 6.65 0.81 7.48
N ARG A 57 6.57 0.83 6.15
CA ARG A 57 7.74 1.05 5.31
C ARG A 57 7.99 2.55 5.12
N SER A 58 9.25 2.92 4.96
CA SER A 58 9.66 4.31 4.67
C SER A 58 9.28 4.76 3.26
N MET A 59 9.32 3.84 2.28
CA MET A 59 9.12 4.18 0.88
C MET A 59 8.20 3.19 0.15
N PRO A 60 7.31 3.68 -0.73
CA PRO A 60 6.58 2.81 -1.64
C PRO A 60 7.52 2.21 -2.68
N THR A 61 7.14 1.05 -3.22
CA THR A 61 7.87 0.42 -4.31
C THR A 61 7.66 1.16 -5.63
N ILE A 62 8.58 0.97 -6.58
CA ILE A 62 8.43 1.49 -7.95
C ILE A 62 7.14 0.97 -8.58
N ALA A 63 6.76 -0.28 -8.33
CA ALA A 63 5.53 -0.87 -8.85
C ALA A 63 4.27 -0.15 -8.37
N GLU A 64 4.23 0.31 -7.12
CA GLU A 64 3.10 1.08 -6.58
C GLU A 64 3.08 2.51 -7.07
N LEU A 65 4.26 3.14 -7.23
CA LEU A 65 4.37 4.45 -7.84
C LEU A 65 3.92 4.46 -9.31
N ALA A 66 4.22 3.38 -10.04
CA ALA A 66 3.85 3.19 -11.43
C ALA A 66 2.42 2.64 -11.62
N ALA A 67 1.68 2.38 -10.53
CA ALA A 67 0.32 1.87 -10.62
C ALA A 67 -0.61 2.88 -11.34
N PRO A 68 -1.66 2.41 -12.04
CA PRO A 68 -2.63 3.29 -12.67
C PRO A 68 -3.26 4.27 -11.68
N MET A 69 -3.41 5.53 -12.10
CA MET A 69 -3.95 6.60 -11.26
C MET A 69 -4.98 7.43 -12.02
N LEU A 70 -6.24 7.36 -11.56
CA LEU A 70 -7.27 8.30 -11.96
C LEU A 70 -7.23 9.52 -11.03
N ARG A 71 -7.30 10.72 -11.64
CA ARG A 71 -7.36 12.00 -10.92
C ARG A 71 -8.78 12.55 -11.03
N LEU A 72 -9.63 12.22 -10.05
CA LEU A 72 -11.06 12.54 -10.10
C LEU A 72 -11.43 13.40 -8.89
N ALA A 73 -11.93 14.62 -9.13
CA ALA A 73 -12.37 15.54 -8.08
C ALA A 73 -11.34 15.74 -6.94
N GLY A 74 -10.05 15.80 -7.28
CA GLY A 74 -8.94 15.93 -6.32
C GLY A 74 -8.42 14.61 -5.73
N ASN A 75 -9.12 13.50 -5.93
CA ASN A 75 -8.71 12.17 -5.47
C ASN A 75 -7.75 11.49 -6.45
N ARG A 76 -6.82 10.71 -5.91
CA ARG A 76 -5.90 9.83 -6.65
C ARG A 76 -6.32 8.39 -6.43
N ILE A 77 -7.03 7.82 -7.40
CA ILE A 77 -7.67 6.51 -7.28
C ILE A 77 -6.92 5.49 -8.12
N ASN A 78 -6.62 4.33 -7.56
CA ASN A 78 -6.20 3.17 -8.34
C ASN A 78 -7.47 2.45 -8.87
N PRO A 79 -7.75 2.49 -10.18
CA PRO A 79 -8.96 1.91 -10.74
C PRO A 79 -8.99 0.38 -10.62
N ARG A 80 -7.85 -0.28 -10.43
CA ARG A 80 -7.79 -1.74 -10.23
C ARG A 80 -8.37 -2.15 -8.89
N THR A 81 -8.10 -1.37 -7.84
CA THR A 81 -8.47 -1.72 -6.47
C THR A 81 -9.67 -0.95 -5.92
N ALA A 82 -10.15 0.08 -6.63
CA ALA A 82 -11.15 1.03 -6.11
C ALA A 82 -10.74 1.66 -4.77
N GLY A 83 -9.44 1.94 -4.62
CA GLY A 83 -8.86 2.57 -3.45
C GLY A 83 -7.88 3.69 -3.82
N PRO A 84 -7.15 4.24 -2.84
CA PRO A 84 -6.12 5.23 -3.10
C PRO A 84 -5.01 4.68 -4.01
N GLN A 85 -4.39 5.56 -4.80
CA GLN A 85 -3.28 5.21 -5.71
C GLN A 85 -2.15 4.48 -4.97
N LEU A 86 -1.68 5.07 -3.87
CA LEU A 86 -0.69 4.45 -3.01
C LEU A 86 -1.43 3.63 -1.96
N PRO A 87 -1.25 2.29 -1.94
CA PRO A 87 -1.81 1.47 -0.88
C PRO A 87 -1.17 1.86 0.45
N GLY A 88 -1.86 1.55 1.56
CA GLY A 88 -1.31 1.83 2.88
C GLY A 88 0.07 1.21 3.05
N GLY A 89 0.97 1.95 3.70
CA GLY A 89 2.36 1.57 3.90
C GLY A 89 2.59 0.63 5.07
N ILE A 90 1.53 0.10 5.69
CA ILE A 90 1.63 -0.73 6.88
C ILE A 90 1.99 -2.15 6.44
N THR A 91 3.13 -2.63 6.93
CA THR A 91 3.72 -3.93 6.61
C THR A 91 3.57 -4.95 7.74
N GLY A 92 3.16 -4.49 8.93
CA GLY A 92 3.01 -5.35 10.09
C GLY A 92 2.18 -4.70 11.18
N LEU A 93 1.67 -5.53 12.07
CA LEU A 93 0.90 -5.12 13.23
C LEU A 93 1.42 -5.89 14.45
N ALA A 94 1.66 -5.19 15.55
CA ALA A 94 1.99 -5.79 16.84
C ALA A 94 1.11 -5.20 17.95
N LEU A 95 0.74 -6.02 18.91
CA LEU A 95 -0.05 -5.64 20.08
C LEU A 95 0.84 -5.69 21.30
N LYS A 96 0.99 -4.53 21.93
CA LYS A 96 1.76 -4.36 23.16
C LYS A 96 0.82 -4.04 24.31
N ARG A 97 0.86 -4.85 25.36
CA ARG A 97 0.09 -4.61 26.58
C ARG A 97 0.67 -3.43 27.34
N VAL A 98 -0.19 -2.51 27.76
CA VAL A 98 0.23 -1.28 28.44
C VAL A 98 0.78 -1.57 29.84
N ALA A 99 0.20 -2.53 30.55
CA ALA A 99 0.52 -2.81 31.95
C ALA A 99 1.94 -3.34 32.17
N ASP A 100 2.42 -4.23 31.29
CA ASP A 100 3.68 -4.96 31.47
C ASP A 100 4.63 -4.84 30.26
N GLY A 101 4.19 -4.17 29.19
CA GLY A 101 4.97 -4.02 27.97
C GLY A 101 5.12 -5.30 27.15
N THR A 102 4.44 -6.39 27.51
CA THR A 102 4.49 -7.64 26.74
C THR A 102 3.92 -7.42 25.36
N GLU A 103 4.61 -7.94 24.33
CA GLU A 103 4.28 -7.70 22.94
C GLU A 103 4.00 -9.01 22.21
N ARG A 104 3.08 -8.96 21.25
CA ARG A 104 2.82 -10.04 20.31
C ARG A 104 2.58 -9.52 18.91
N ARG A 105 3.05 -10.28 17.93
CA ARG A 105 2.79 -10.03 16.51
C ARG A 105 1.38 -10.48 16.14
N VAL A 106 0.69 -9.67 15.35
CA VAL A 106 -0.57 -10.06 14.70
C VAL A 106 -0.22 -10.84 13.43
N ASN A 107 -0.92 -11.94 13.18
CA ASN A 107 -0.72 -12.79 12.02
C ASN A 107 -1.36 -12.17 10.77
N VAL A 108 -0.70 -11.17 10.19
CA VAL A 108 -1.21 -10.41 9.04
C VAL A 108 -1.09 -11.20 7.72
N PRO A 109 -2.00 -11.00 6.76
CA PRO A 109 -1.96 -11.71 5.48
C PRO A 109 -0.80 -11.22 4.60
N THR A 110 -0.26 -12.12 3.78
CA THR A 110 0.76 -11.82 2.76
C THR A 110 0.11 -11.56 1.39
N PRO A 111 0.57 -10.58 0.59
CA PRO A 111 1.53 -9.54 0.96
C PRO A 111 0.94 -8.57 2.00
N ALA A 112 1.79 -8.08 2.90
CA ALA A 112 1.39 -7.12 3.91
C ALA A 112 1.39 -5.70 3.32
N ALA A 113 0.26 -5.33 2.73
CA ALA A 113 -0.03 -4.00 2.20
C ALA A 113 -1.31 -3.48 2.88
N LEU A 114 -1.17 -3.09 4.15
CA LEU A 114 -2.30 -2.85 5.05
C LEU A 114 -2.66 -1.36 5.16
N SER A 115 -3.94 -1.08 5.36
CA SER A 115 -4.48 0.27 5.56
C SER A 115 -5.73 0.24 6.46
N TYR A 116 -6.24 1.43 6.81
CA TYR A 116 -7.51 1.62 7.51
C TYR A 116 -7.68 0.75 8.77
N VAL A 117 -6.65 0.77 9.62
CA VAL A 117 -6.60 -0.02 10.86
C VAL A 117 -7.44 0.67 11.93
N ILE A 118 -8.46 -0.02 12.45
CA ILE A 118 -9.40 0.53 13.44
C ILE A 118 -9.72 -0.49 14.55
N TRP A 119 -9.69 -0.02 15.79
CA TRP A 119 -10.14 -0.79 16.96
C TRP A 119 -11.66 -0.93 16.98
N SER A 120 -12.15 -2.10 17.41
CA SER A 120 -13.55 -2.23 17.83
C SER A 120 -13.80 -1.41 19.11
N PRO A 121 -15.01 -0.86 19.30
CA PRO A 121 -15.33 -0.07 20.49
C PRO A 121 -15.09 -0.80 21.82
N ASP A 122 -15.21 -2.12 21.82
CA ASP A 122 -14.97 -2.98 22.98
C ASP A 122 -13.51 -3.45 23.15
N SER A 123 -12.57 -2.93 22.35
CA SER A 123 -11.14 -3.28 22.37
C SER A 123 -10.79 -4.75 22.07
N ARG A 124 -11.75 -5.60 21.69
CA ARG A 124 -11.46 -7.04 21.49
C ARG A 124 -10.92 -7.34 20.10
N ASN A 125 -11.21 -6.50 19.12
CA ASN A 125 -10.92 -6.74 17.73
C ASN A 125 -10.24 -5.53 17.08
N VAL A 126 -9.43 -5.80 16.07
CA VAL A 126 -8.87 -4.77 15.18
C VAL A 126 -9.27 -5.12 13.76
N ALA A 127 -10.01 -4.25 13.10
CA ALA A 127 -10.28 -4.38 11.67
C ALA A 127 -9.21 -3.65 10.87
N PHE A 128 -8.84 -4.19 9.72
CA PHE A 128 -7.90 -3.57 8.80
C PHE A 128 -8.15 -4.04 7.38
N VAL A 129 -7.68 -3.27 6.41
CA VAL A 129 -7.83 -3.59 4.98
C VAL A 129 -6.50 -4.06 4.43
N GLN A 130 -6.52 -5.16 3.68
CA GLN A 130 -5.39 -5.60 2.86
C GLN A 130 -5.61 -5.15 1.41
N THR A 131 -4.62 -4.51 0.81
CA THR A 131 -4.60 -4.27 -0.63
C THR A 131 -3.97 -5.45 -1.37
N ARG A 132 -4.71 -6.00 -2.33
CA ARG A 132 -4.22 -7.00 -3.30
C ARG A 132 -4.31 -6.41 -4.71
N ASP A 133 -3.63 -7.03 -5.66
CA ASP A 133 -3.76 -6.66 -7.09
C ASP A 133 -5.21 -6.77 -7.58
N SER A 134 -5.98 -7.69 -7.01
CA SER A 134 -7.39 -7.94 -7.36
C SER A 134 -8.38 -7.01 -6.67
N GLY A 135 -7.97 -6.24 -5.66
CA GLY A 135 -8.88 -5.40 -4.87
C GLY A 135 -8.57 -5.34 -3.38
N LEU A 136 -9.49 -4.77 -2.63
CA LEU A 136 -9.37 -4.53 -1.19
C LEU A 136 -10.15 -5.57 -0.39
N VAL A 137 -9.49 -6.17 0.61
CA VAL A 137 -10.05 -7.24 1.46
C VAL A 137 -10.12 -6.77 2.91
N LEU A 138 -11.27 -6.94 3.56
CA LEU A 138 -11.44 -6.71 4.99
C LEU A 138 -10.91 -7.88 5.80
N TRP A 139 -10.13 -7.57 6.83
CA TRP A 139 -9.64 -8.51 7.82
C TRP A 139 -10.00 -8.05 9.23
N VAL A 140 -10.13 -9.00 10.14
CA VAL A 140 -10.23 -8.74 11.57
C VAL A 140 -9.21 -9.59 12.32
N ALA A 141 -8.46 -8.94 13.21
CA ALA A 141 -7.60 -9.57 14.21
C ALA A 141 -8.33 -9.62 15.56
N ASP A 142 -8.20 -10.76 16.24
CA ASP A 142 -8.52 -10.86 17.66
C ASP A 142 -7.33 -10.31 18.48
N ALA A 143 -7.60 -9.35 19.37
CA ALA A 143 -6.54 -8.67 20.11
C ALA A 143 -5.89 -9.56 21.18
N ALA A 144 -6.65 -10.53 21.71
CA ALA A 144 -6.17 -11.42 22.76
C ALA A 144 -5.24 -12.52 22.23
N THR A 145 -5.34 -12.89 20.96
CA THR A 145 -4.62 -13.99 20.31
C THR A 145 -3.68 -13.53 19.21
N GLY A 146 -3.92 -12.37 18.60
CA GLY A 146 -3.21 -11.90 17.41
C GLY A 146 -3.59 -12.65 16.13
N GLN A 147 -4.55 -13.57 16.17
CA GLN A 147 -4.99 -14.32 15.00
C GLN A 147 -5.93 -13.48 14.14
N THR A 148 -5.87 -13.69 12.82
CA THR A 148 -6.65 -12.92 11.86
C THR A 148 -7.53 -13.81 11.00
N ARG A 149 -8.61 -13.23 10.48
CA ARG A 149 -9.47 -13.85 9.46
C ARG A 149 -9.99 -12.81 8.48
N ALA A 150 -10.14 -13.21 7.23
CA ALA A 150 -10.81 -12.39 6.23
C ALA A 150 -12.32 -12.37 6.49
N LEU A 151 -12.95 -11.21 6.32
CA LEU A 151 -14.40 -11.03 6.40
C LEU A 151 -15.07 -10.89 5.04
N THR A 152 -14.31 -10.49 4.01
CA THR A 152 -14.85 -10.21 2.67
C THR A 152 -13.98 -10.84 1.59
N GLY A 153 -14.47 -10.82 0.35
CA GLY A 153 -13.64 -10.92 -0.83
C GLY A 153 -12.86 -9.63 -1.11
N ALA A 154 -12.21 -9.57 -2.27
CA ALA A 154 -11.45 -8.40 -2.73
C ALA A 154 -12.36 -7.35 -3.42
N ASN A 155 -13.43 -6.92 -2.75
CA ASN A 155 -14.50 -6.12 -3.35
C ASN A 155 -14.91 -4.89 -2.51
N LEU A 156 -14.10 -4.48 -1.53
CA LEU A 156 -14.34 -3.20 -0.84
C LEU A 156 -14.13 -2.00 -1.77
N ASN A 157 -14.86 -0.91 -1.52
CA ASN A 157 -14.69 0.37 -2.20
C ASN A 157 -14.16 1.42 -1.21
N ALA A 158 -12.95 1.91 -1.45
CA ALA A 158 -12.29 2.95 -0.64
C ALA A 158 -12.02 4.23 -1.46
N THR A 159 -12.79 4.48 -2.52
CA THR A 159 -12.60 5.66 -3.39
C THR A 159 -12.88 6.99 -2.68
N ASN A 160 -13.67 6.98 -1.61
CA ASN A 160 -14.07 8.17 -0.85
C ASN A 160 -13.55 8.18 0.61
N GLY A 161 -12.52 7.39 0.91
CA GLY A 161 -11.93 7.32 2.25
C GLY A 161 -11.99 5.92 2.86
N PRO A 162 -11.97 5.79 4.20
CA PRO A 162 -12.03 4.51 4.89
C PRO A 162 -13.30 3.73 4.50
N PRO A 163 -13.17 2.50 3.98
CA PRO A 163 -14.30 1.76 3.42
C PRO A 163 -15.17 1.11 4.48
N CYS A 164 -14.75 1.09 5.75
CA CYS A 164 -15.44 0.39 6.83
C CYS A 164 -15.37 1.16 8.15
N GLN A 165 -16.43 1.06 8.95
CA GLN A 165 -16.48 1.58 10.32
C GLN A 165 -17.17 0.58 11.25
N TRP A 166 -16.69 0.48 12.49
CA TRP A 166 -17.32 -0.36 13.51
C TRP A 166 -18.66 0.22 13.93
N MET A 167 -19.66 -0.66 14.06
CA MET A 167 -20.90 -0.31 14.73
C MET A 167 -20.66 -0.22 16.25
N PRO A 168 -21.40 0.62 17.00
CA PRO A 168 -21.24 0.76 18.44
C PRO A 168 -21.36 -0.56 19.22
N SER A 169 -22.10 -1.54 18.68
CA SER A 169 -22.25 -2.88 19.26
C SER A 169 -20.96 -3.72 19.27
N SER A 170 -19.91 -3.31 18.54
CA SER A 170 -18.65 -4.05 18.35
C SER A 170 -18.78 -5.42 17.66
N THR A 171 -19.98 -5.78 17.19
CA THR A 171 -20.26 -7.07 16.54
C THR A 171 -20.33 -6.99 15.02
N SER A 172 -20.49 -5.78 14.46
CA SER A 172 -20.71 -5.55 13.04
C SER A 172 -19.90 -4.36 12.52
N LEU A 173 -19.59 -4.38 11.23
CA LEU A 173 -18.96 -3.29 10.49
C LEU A 173 -19.94 -2.81 9.40
N LEU A 174 -20.09 -1.49 9.26
CA LEU A 174 -20.70 -0.90 8.06
C LEU A 174 -19.58 -0.69 7.04
N CYS A 175 -19.73 -1.25 5.85
CA CYS A 175 -18.71 -1.19 4.79
C CYS A 175 -19.28 -0.79 3.43
N GLU A 176 -18.45 -0.12 2.63
CA GLU A 176 -18.70 0.21 1.23
C GLU A 176 -18.13 -0.87 0.30
N PHE A 177 -18.92 -1.30 -0.68
CA PHE A 177 -18.56 -2.36 -1.62
C PHE A 177 -18.65 -1.88 -3.07
N ILE A 178 -17.85 -2.51 -3.92
CA ILE A 178 -17.97 -2.39 -5.37
C ILE A 178 -19.26 -3.13 -5.78
N PRO A 179 -20.19 -2.47 -6.51
CA PRO A 179 -21.36 -3.14 -7.05
C PRO A 179 -20.98 -4.28 -7.99
N GLU A 180 -21.65 -5.43 -7.90
CA GLU A 180 -21.38 -6.59 -8.77
C GLU A 180 -21.57 -6.25 -10.26
N ALA A 181 -22.53 -5.38 -10.57
CA ALA A 181 -22.81 -4.90 -11.91
C ALA A 181 -21.91 -3.74 -12.37
N ARG A 182 -20.74 -3.52 -11.75
CA ARG A 182 -19.80 -2.48 -12.20
C ARG A 182 -19.29 -2.82 -13.61
N GLY A 183 -19.80 -2.11 -14.60
CA GLY A 183 -19.38 -2.21 -15.99
C GLY A 183 -17.94 -1.75 -16.25
N PRO A 184 -17.46 -1.84 -17.51
CA PRO A 184 -16.15 -1.36 -17.88
C PRO A 184 -16.04 0.17 -17.70
N ALA A 185 -14.80 0.65 -17.59
CA ALA A 185 -14.55 2.09 -17.54
C ALA A 185 -15.08 2.78 -18.81
N PRO A 186 -15.69 3.98 -18.69
CA PRO A 186 -16.12 4.75 -19.85
C PRO A 186 -14.96 5.04 -20.81
N VAL A 187 -15.24 4.97 -22.12
CA VAL A 187 -14.26 5.32 -23.16
C VAL A 187 -14.27 6.83 -23.34
N ALA A 188 -13.09 7.44 -23.44
CA ALA A 188 -12.98 8.86 -23.74
C ALA A 188 -13.68 9.17 -25.09
N PRO A 189 -14.43 10.29 -25.21
CA PRO A 189 -15.02 10.69 -26.48
C PRO A 189 -13.93 10.85 -27.55
N GLN A 190 -14.20 10.38 -28.77
CA GLN A 190 -13.36 10.71 -29.91
C GLN A 190 -13.66 12.16 -30.30
N THR A 191 -12.66 13.03 -30.15
CA THR A 191 -12.72 14.43 -30.63
C THR A 191 -12.45 14.50 -32.12
#